data_AF-A0AAC9IMU6-F1
#
_entry.id   AF-A0AAC9IMU6-F1
#
_cell.length_a   1.000
_cell.length_b   1.000
_cell.length_c   1.000
_cell.angle_alpha   90.00
_cell.angle_beta   90.00
_cell.angle_gamma   90.00
#
_symmetry.space_group_name_H-M   'P 1'
#
loop_
_entity.id
_entity.type
_entity.pdbx_description
1 polymer ?
#
loop_
_entity_poly.entity_id
_entity_poly.type
_entity_poly.pdbx_seq_one_letter_code
_entity_poly.pdbx_strand_id
1 'polypeptide(L)'
;MRILFYLTCLTMTLSSSIIYAQKPNQNTLIEYYTYSNNKIINVEDPIILIANEDNAFIAKKKQLDIGLEKHPYEQTYIDYKNNIQYSVAHLTKKNKIKMVLPNTDQSFTHHKETKTILGYKCNKATITINSNKITLWYTNDLKAKGSPMSLGANLGVVLEIDRNGTYKTIANKINKDLKLNIQDYIQLEDSQEVDAKAYKTELWKSRFTTIKLFEDDLVNFSDSIINKPNLMRFAKGTVIVTKVKIPAIKPTDQIFVNLTEQSNGDAYDRTGSVFLIPHYHEISFMDALEQGIEVLPIYQNQDSTEKFQGVIATQNYTPPIELMRFFTPFGVKGFNHIDVLDYKWQEKVYYRQEISEFQPLLSNSEWYVGVYIGNYDKDGHKISADITIHPDGLSNANKTTTMMPIFNTTNLMEMAGQNYPIMFASPTGLKITFTTTTDIKNARLRYITTGHGGWENGDEFNPKLNTISLDTTKVLDYFPWRQDCGSYREYNPASGNFETGLSSSDLSRSNWCPGTITPPIWVPLGDIKKGTHTLEVKIPQGRREGNSFSYWNVSGVLFGE
;
A
#
# COMPACT_ATOMS: atom_id res chain seq x y z
N MET A 1 -69.10 -23.11 63.87
CA MET A 1 -68.86 -23.19 65.34
C MET A 1 -67.42 -23.63 65.54
N ARG A 2 -66.60 -22.81 66.23
CA ARG A 2 -65.15 -22.98 66.58
C ARG A 2 -64.19 -22.83 65.38
N ILE A 3 -63.38 -21.77 65.21
CA ILE A 3 -62.37 -21.06 66.06
C ILE A 3 -61.24 -21.96 66.54
N LEU A 4 -60.07 -21.86 65.88
CA LEU A 4 -58.69 -21.87 66.43
C LEU A 4 -57.70 -21.57 65.28
N PHE A 5 -57.19 -20.35 65.14
CA PHE A 5 -55.85 -19.90 65.57
C PHE A 5 -54.68 -20.80 65.12
N TYR A 6 -53.93 -20.36 64.10
CA TYR A 6 -52.46 -20.33 64.17
C TYR A 6 -51.91 -19.16 63.35
N LEU A 7 -50.99 -18.47 64.02
CA LEU A 7 -50.36 -17.20 63.72
C LEU A 7 -49.01 -17.48 63.03
N THR A 8 -48.75 -16.91 61.86
CA THR A 8 -47.38 -16.74 61.36
C THR A 8 -47.19 -15.31 60.88
N CYS A 9 -46.34 -14.60 61.63
CA CYS A 9 -45.87 -13.24 61.35
C CYS A 9 -45.27 -13.13 59.95
N LEU A 10 -45.80 -12.22 59.13
CA LEU A 10 -45.03 -11.56 58.09
C LEU A 10 -45.07 -10.06 58.37
N THR A 11 -43.99 -9.56 58.97
CA THR A 11 -43.73 -8.13 59.13
C THR A 11 -43.55 -7.52 57.76
N MET A 12 -44.58 -6.84 57.27
CA MET A 12 -44.49 -5.93 56.12
C MET A 12 -43.73 -4.68 56.58
N THR A 13 -42.42 -4.64 56.32
CA THR A 13 -41.67 -3.39 56.30
C THR A 13 -42.06 -2.63 55.03
N LEU A 14 -42.82 -1.55 55.19
CA LEU A 14 -42.95 -0.52 54.16
C LEU A 14 -41.57 0.12 53.95
N SER A 15 -40.81 -0.38 52.97
CA SER A 15 -39.74 0.39 52.34
C SER A 15 -40.36 1.24 51.24
N SER A 16 -40.61 2.50 51.59
CA SER A 16 -40.87 3.58 50.63
C SER A 16 -39.71 3.66 49.63
N SER A 17 -39.87 3.00 48.50
CA SER A 17 -38.98 3.12 47.35
C SER A 17 -39.27 4.46 46.71
N ILE A 18 -38.56 5.50 47.14
CA ILE A 18 -38.47 6.76 46.40
C ILE A 18 -37.71 6.41 45.12
N ILE A 19 -38.45 6.11 44.05
CA ILE A 19 -37.91 6.12 42.70
C ILE A 19 -37.54 7.59 42.44
N TYR A 20 -36.27 7.93 42.65
CA TYR A 20 -35.70 9.15 42.07
C TYR A 20 -35.79 8.98 40.55
N ALA A 21 -36.83 9.55 39.95
CA ALA A 21 -36.80 9.84 38.53
C ALA A 21 -35.58 10.73 38.28
N GLN A 22 -34.53 10.18 37.67
CA GLN A 22 -33.40 10.96 37.17
C GLN A 22 -33.99 12.07 36.29
N LYS A 23 -33.73 13.33 36.64
CA LYS A 23 -34.02 14.44 35.72
C LYS A 23 -33.33 14.12 34.40
N PRO A 24 -33.99 14.31 33.24
CA PRO A 24 -33.33 14.07 31.96
C PRO A 24 -32.06 14.92 31.90
N ASN A 25 -30.90 14.27 31.72
CA ASN A 25 -29.62 14.96 31.61
C ASN A 25 -29.73 15.99 30.48
N GLN A 26 -29.68 17.29 30.84
CA GLN A 26 -29.76 18.38 29.87
C GLN A 26 -28.46 18.42 29.08
N ASN A 27 -28.50 17.92 27.85
CA ASN A 27 -27.32 17.89 26.98
C ASN A 27 -27.19 19.21 26.21
N THR A 28 -25.94 19.66 26.07
CA THR A 28 -25.55 20.76 25.19
C THR A 28 -24.96 20.18 23.91
N LEU A 29 -25.49 20.58 22.75
CA LEU A 29 -24.92 20.25 21.45
C LEU A 29 -24.22 21.47 20.87
N ILE A 30 -22.99 21.28 20.41
CA ILE A 30 -22.15 22.34 19.84
C ILE A 30 -21.65 21.89 18.48
N GLU A 31 -21.89 22.71 17.47
CA GLU A 31 -21.38 22.52 16.11
C GLU A 31 -20.13 23.39 15.93
N TYR A 32 -19.07 22.83 15.33
CA TYR A 32 -17.81 23.53 15.08
C TYR A 32 -17.42 23.50 13.61
N TYR A 33 -16.91 24.63 13.15
CA TYR A 33 -16.20 24.73 11.87
C TYR A 33 -14.70 24.81 12.07
N THR A 34 -14.00 24.20 11.13
CA THR A 34 -12.55 24.17 11.05
C THR A 34 -12.09 25.04 9.89
N TYR A 35 -11.11 25.88 10.17
CA TYR A 35 -10.52 26.85 9.27
C TYR A 35 -9.06 26.51 9.05
N SER A 36 -8.63 26.46 7.78
CA SER A 36 -7.23 26.46 7.39
C SER A 36 -6.94 27.76 6.66
N ASN A 37 -6.01 28.57 7.18
CA ASN A 37 -5.69 29.89 6.64
C ASN A 37 -6.95 30.75 6.40
N ASN A 38 -7.83 30.78 7.39
CA ASN A 38 -9.13 31.47 7.38
C ASN A 38 -10.17 30.97 6.37
N LYS A 39 -9.93 29.86 5.65
CA LYS A 39 -10.93 29.20 4.80
C LYS A 39 -11.54 28.02 5.54
N ILE A 40 -12.87 27.93 5.56
CA ILE A 40 -13.57 26.81 6.17
C ILE A 40 -13.36 25.55 5.32
N ILE A 41 -13.00 24.42 5.95
CA ILE A 41 -12.67 23.17 5.24
C ILE A 41 -13.63 22.00 5.53
N ASN A 42 -14.60 22.18 6.43
CA ASN A 42 -15.52 21.11 6.85
C ASN A 42 -17.00 21.55 6.89
N VAL A 43 -17.40 22.51 6.05
CA VAL A 43 -18.80 23.04 6.02
C VAL A 43 -19.83 21.91 5.88
N GLU A 44 -19.55 20.92 5.02
CA GLU A 44 -20.47 19.82 4.75
C GLU A 44 -20.52 18.76 5.86
N ASP A 45 -19.50 18.70 6.72
CA ASP A 45 -19.38 17.67 7.75
C ASP A 45 -18.70 18.24 9.02
N PRO A 46 -19.40 19.16 9.72
CA PRO A 46 -18.86 19.83 10.88
C PRO A 46 -18.62 18.86 12.05
N ILE A 47 -17.74 19.26 12.96
CA ILE A 47 -17.53 18.53 14.22
C ILE A 47 -18.70 18.85 15.15
N ILE A 48 -19.23 17.81 15.79
CA ILE A 48 -20.32 17.90 16.76
C ILE A 48 -19.78 17.43 18.11
N LEU A 49 -20.01 18.25 19.14
CA LEU A 49 -19.85 17.88 20.54
C LEU A 49 -21.23 17.78 21.18
N ILE A 50 -21.54 16.65 21.81
CA ILE A 50 -22.68 16.48 22.70
C ILE A 50 -22.12 16.30 24.10
N ALA A 51 -22.45 17.20 25.03
CA ALA A 51 -21.82 17.24 26.34
C ALA A 51 -22.78 17.61 27.48
N ASN A 52 -22.49 17.09 28.66
CA ASN A 52 -23.06 17.50 29.94
C ASN A 52 -21.95 17.49 31.02
N GLU A 53 -22.29 17.51 32.30
CA GLU A 53 -21.31 17.52 33.39
C GLU A 53 -20.63 16.15 33.62
N ASP A 54 -21.32 15.07 33.25
CA ASP A 54 -20.89 13.68 33.47
C ASP A 54 -20.09 13.16 32.28
N ASN A 55 -20.52 13.47 31.05
CA ASN A 55 -20.03 12.84 29.83
C ASN A 55 -19.87 13.84 28.66
N ALA A 56 -18.99 13.50 27.71
CA ALA A 56 -18.88 14.17 26.42
C ALA A 56 -18.73 13.16 25.27
N PHE A 57 -19.32 13.48 24.12
CA PHE A 57 -19.26 12.68 22.90
C PHE A 57 -18.92 13.57 21.70
N ILE A 58 -17.91 13.18 20.95
CA ILE A 58 -17.37 13.93 19.82
C ILE A 58 -17.49 13.07 18.56
N ALA A 59 -18.13 13.63 17.55
CA ALA A 59 -18.37 12.99 16.26
C ALA A 59 -18.36 14.04 15.14
N LYS A 60 -18.45 13.61 13.89
CA LYS A 60 -18.82 14.49 12.77
C LYS A 60 -20.31 14.36 12.47
N LYS A 61 -20.91 15.41 11.93
CA LYS A 61 -22.35 15.46 11.65
C LYS A 61 -22.85 14.28 10.81
N LYS A 62 -22.17 13.93 9.71
CA LYS A 62 -22.55 12.80 8.85
C LYS A 62 -22.49 11.43 9.54
N GLN A 63 -21.82 11.33 10.70
CA GLN A 63 -21.79 10.10 11.50
C GLN A 63 -23.02 9.95 12.41
N LEU A 64 -23.80 11.03 12.58
CA LEU A 64 -25.03 11.04 13.39
C LEU A 64 -26.28 10.86 12.52
N ASP A 65 -26.17 11.15 11.23
CA ASP A 65 -27.25 11.04 10.26
C ASP A 65 -27.26 9.64 9.63
N ILE A 66 -28.29 8.84 9.93
CA ILE A 66 -28.42 7.45 9.48
C ILE A 66 -28.31 7.36 7.95
N GLY A 67 -27.36 6.57 7.47
CA GLY A 67 -27.15 6.28 6.05
C GLY A 67 -26.21 7.26 5.33
N LEU A 68 -25.72 8.30 6.01
CA LEU A 68 -24.74 9.24 5.47
C LEU A 68 -23.30 8.95 5.93
N GLU A 69 -23.11 8.00 6.85
CA GLU A 69 -21.81 7.63 7.36
C GLU A 69 -20.91 6.96 6.31
N LYS A 70 -19.65 7.41 6.24
CA LYS A 70 -18.61 6.78 5.41
C LYS A 70 -17.61 6.09 6.31
N HIS A 71 -17.52 4.77 6.20
CA HIS A 71 -16.51 3.99 6.92
C HIS A 71 -15.14 4.05 6.21
N PRO A 72 -14.04 3.94 6.97
CA PRO A 72 -14.00 3.93 8.43
C PRO A 72 -14.07 5.35 9.00
N TYR A 73 -14.62 5.49 10.21
CA TYR A 73 -14.64 6.75 10.94
C TYR A 73 -14.39 6.55 12.44
N GLU A 74 -13.99 7.65 13.09
CA GLU A 74 -13.69 7.67 14.52
C GLU A 74 -14.64 8.60 15.25
N GLN A 75 -14.93 8.21 16.50
CA GLN A 75 -15.67 8.98 17.49
C GLN A 75 -14.89 8.95 18.81
N THR A 76 -15.14 9.94 19.67
CA THR A 76 -14.53 10.00 20.99
C THR A 76 -15.60 10.11 22.05
N TYR A 77 -15.49 9.30 23.09
CA TYR A 77 -16.35 9.35 24.26
C TYR A 77 -15.53 9.60 25.51
N ILE A 78 -16.00 10.48 26.38
CA ILE A 78 -15.35 10.86 27.63
C ILE A 78 -16.37 10.65 28.75
N ASP A 79 -15.98 9.87 29.75
CA ASP A 79 -16.71 9.62 30.99
C ASP A 79 -15.94 10.32 32.12
N TYR A 80 -16.42 11.50 32.53
CA TYR A 80 -15.78 12.30 33.57
C TYR A 80 -15.96 11.68 34.96
N LYS A 81 -17.03 10.90 35.17
CA LYS A 81 -17.31 10.25 36.45
C LYS A 81 -16.29 9.15 36.75
N ASN A 82 -15.98 8.33 35.75
CA ASN A 82 -15.01 7.24 35.88
C ASN A 82 -13.58 7.67 35.49
N ASN A 83 -13.41 8.90 34.99
CA ASN A 83 -12.15 9.42 34.47
C ASN A 83 -11.57 8.53 33.36
N ILE A 84 -12.43 8.11 32.42
CA ILE A 84 -12.06 7.25 31.30
C ILE A 84 -12.43 7.92 29.99
N GLN A 85 -11.55 7.79 29.01
CA GLN A 85 -11.80 8.25 27.66
C GLN A 85 -11.63 7.10 26.67
N TYR A 86 -12.52 7.02 25.68
CA TYR A 86 -12.47 6.04 24.60
C TYR A 86 -12.34 6.72 23.24
N SER A 87 -11.51 6.13 22.38
CA SER A 87 -11.59 6.32 20.93
C SER A 87 -12.29 5.11 20.33
N VAL A 88 -13.33 5.33 19.53
CA VAL A 88 -14.15 4.26 18.92
C VAL A 88 -14.02 4.37 17.41
N ALA A 89 -13.47 3.33 16.77
CA ALA A 89 -13.35 3.23 15.33
C ALA A 89 -14.44 2.31 14.78
N HIS A 90 -15.26 2.85 13.89
CA HIS A 90 -16.24 2.08 13.13
C HIS A 90 -15.62 1.68 11.81
N LEU A 91 -14.99 0.50 11.78
CA LEU A 91 -14.22 0.00 10.64
C LEU A 91 -15.13 -0.34 9.46
N THR A 92 -16.27 -0.97 9.74
CA THR A 92 -17.35 -1.25 8.80
C THR A 92 -18.69 -1.12 9.52
N LYS A 93 -19.80 -1.35 8.81
CA LYS A 93 -21.15 -1.39 9.43
C LYS A 93 -21.27 -2.39 10.57
N LYS A 94 -20.47 -3.47 10.56
CA LYS A 94 -20.56 -4.57 11.54
C LYS A 94 -19.37 -4.65 12.49
N ASN A 95 -18.25 -4.02 12.15
CA ASN A 95 -17.01 -4.15 12.92
C ASN A 95 -16.63 -2.82 13.55
N LYS A 96 -16.54 -2.81 14.88
CA LYS A 96 -16.18 -1.67 15.70
C LYS A 96 -15.12 -2.09 16.69
N ILE A 97 -14.10 -1.26 16.84
CA ILE A 97 -13.07 -1.43 17.86
C ILE A 97 -12.99 -0.18 18.72
N LYS A 98 -12.60 -0.33 19.98
CA LYS A 98 -12.34 0.78 20.89
C LYS A 98 -10.97 0.64 21.53
N MET A 99 -10.38 1.77 21.89
CA MET A 99 -9.23 1.81 22.79
C MET A 99 -9.50 2.82 23.90
N VAL A 100 -8.97 2.55 25.09
CA VAL A 100 -8.89 3.55 26.16
C VAL A 100 -7.79 4.54 25.78
N LEU A 101 -8.14 5.83 25.69
CA LEU A 101 -7.17 6.89 25.50
C LEU A 101 -6.41 7.10 26.82
N PRO A 102 -5.07 7.17 26.79
CA PRO A 102 -4.31 7.40 28.00
C PRO A 102 -4.68 8.76 28.60
N ASN A 103 -4.98 8.75 29.90
CA ASN A 103 -5.10 9.97 30.70
C ASN A 103 -3.73 10.65 30.75
N THR A 104 -3.47 11.48 29.75
CA THR A 104 -2.28 12.30 29.68
C THR A 104 -2.54 13.55 30.50
N ASP A 105 -1.68 13.83 31.48
CA ASP A 105 -1.74 15.09 32.22
C ASP A 105 -1.48 16.24 31.24
N GLN A 106 -2.55 16.94 30.88
CA GLN A 106 -2.51 18.08 29.99
C GLN A 106 -2.19 19.33 30.81
N SER A 107 -0.90 19.66 30.90
CA SER A 107 -0.42 20.84 31.61
C SER A 107 -0.64 22.11 30.80
N PHE A 108 -1.72 22.84 31.10
CA PHE A 108 -2.05 24.11 30.46
C PHE A 108 -1.43 25.31 31.18
N THR A 109 -0.91 26.27 30.41
CA THR A 109 -0.65 27.63 30.90
C THR A 109 -1.92 28.45 30.79
N HIS A 110 -2.46 28.90 31.92
CA HIS A 110 -3.65 29.77 31.96
C HIS A 110 -3.26 31.24 31.83
N HIS A 111 -4.06 32.00 31.10
CA HIS A 111 -3.84 33.43 30.86
C HIS A 111 -5.02 34.24 31.40
N LYS A 112 -4.78 35.52 31.72
CA LYS A 112 -5.83 36.45 32.19
C LYS A 112 -6.73 36.97 31.06
N GLU A 113 -6.35 36.70 29.82
CA GLU A 113 -7.05 37.15 28.62
C GLU A 113 -8.41 36.48 28.51
N THR A 114 -9.42 37.27 28.17
CA THR A 114 -10.79 36.79 27.95
C THR A 114 -11.33 37.31 26.63
N LYS A 115 -12.24 36.56 26.01
CA LYS A 115 -12.99 37.02 24.84
C LYS A 115 -14.39 36.40 24.84
N THR A 116 -15.28 36.95 24.03
CA THR A 116 -16.65 36.45 23.92
C THR A 116 -16.81 35.62 22.65
N ILE A 117 -17.32 34.40 22.77
CA ILE A 117 -17.67 33.52 21.63
C ILE A 117 -19.12 33.10 21.80
N LEU A 118 -19.96 33.36 20.80
CA LEU A 118 -21.40 33.04 20.81
C LEU A 118 -22.14 33.53 22.07
N GLY A 119 -21.72 34.67 22.62
CA GLY A 119 -22.31 35.27 23.83
C GLY A 119 -21.76 34.75 25.16
N TYR A 120 -20.81 33.80 25.17
CA TYR A 120 -20.19 33.27 26.38
C TYR A 120 -18.82 33.87 26.63
N LYS A 121 -18.51 34.14 27.90
CA LYS A 121 -17.17 34.59 28.29
C LYS A 121 -16.22 33.41 28.29
N CYS A 122 -15.15 33.50 27.50
CA CYS A 122 -14.13 32.47 27.39
C CYS A 122 -12.82 32.93 28.02
N ASN A 123 -12.18 32.03 28.78
CA ASN A 123 -10.82 32.17 29.29
C ASN A 123 -9.83 31.51 28.33
N LYS A 124 -8.58 31.99 28.32
CA LYS A 124 -7.53 31.45 27.47
C LYS A 124 -6.61 30.49 28.23
N ALA A 125 -6.34 29.34 27.62
CA ALA A 125 -5.29 28.41 28.00
C ALA A 125 -4.37 28.11 26.81
N THR A 126 -3.11 27.76 27.06
CA THR A 126 -2.18 27.31 26.01
C THR A 126 -1.44 26.05 26.44
N ILE A 127 -1.10 25.21 25.46
CA ILE A 127 -0.25 24.03 25.63
C ILE A 127 0.65 23.87 24.40
N THR A 128 1.82 23.26 24.57
CA THR A 128 2.71 22.91 23.48
C THR A 128 2.76 21.39 23.32
N ILE A 129 2.39 20.89 22.14
CA ILE A 129 2.43 19.45 21.82
C ILE A 129 3.22 19.26 20.52
N ASN A 130 4.32 18.50 20.60
CA ASN A 130 5.22 18.25 19.47
C ASN A 130 5.59 19.55 18.74
N SER A 131 6.03 20.55 19.51
CA SER A 131 6.39 21.91 19.05
C SER A 131 5.25 22.76 18.46
N ASN A 132 4.01 22.28 18.46
CA ASN A 132 2.84 23.08 18.08
C ASN A 132 2.31 23.83 19.28
N LYS A 133 2.20 25.15 19.16
CA LYS A 133 1.49 25.97 20.14
C LYS A 133 0.00 25.87 19.87
N ILE A 134 -0.74 25.38 20.86
CA ILE A 134 -2.19 25.25 20.80
C ILE A 134 -2.79 26.21 21.82
N THR A 135 -3.66 27.09 21.36
CA THR A 135 -4.42 28.03 22.18
C THR A 135 -5.87 27.57 22.27
N LEU A 136 -6.41 27.47 23.47
CA LEU A 136 -7.80 27.08 23.72
C LEU A 136 -8.54 28.23 24.39
N TRP A 137 -9.75 28.50 23.91
CA TRP A 137 -10.69 29.41 24.52
C TRP A 137 -11.88 28.62 25.04
N TYR A 138 -12.09 28.65 26.36
CA TYR A 138 -13.09 27.81 27.02
C TYR A 138 -13.97 28.60 27.98
N THR A 139 -15.23 28.21 28.13
CA THR A 139 -16.22 28.82 29.05
C THR A 139 -16.67 27.83 30.11
N ASN A 140 -16.99 28.35 31.30
CA ASN A 140 -17.63 27.61 32.40
C ASN A 140 -19.08 28.06 32.62
N ASP A 141 -19.61 28.91 31.74
CA ASP A 141 -20.98 29.45 31.81
C ASP A 141 -22.03 28.40 31.37
N LEU A 142 -21.59 27.27 30.82
CA LEU A 142 -22.40 26.14 30.40
C LEU A 142 -22.33 25.03 31.46
N LYS A 143 -23.47 24.39 31.75
CA LYS A 143 -23.53 23.19 32.61
C LYS A 143 -23.07 21.94 31.86
N ALA A 144 -21.87 22.01 31.29
CA ALA A 144 -21.26 20.95 30.52
C ALA A 144 -19.75 21.11 30.51
N LYS A 145 -19.03 20.02 30.18
CA LYS A 145 -17.59 20.04 29.90
C LYS A 145 -17.35 19.31 28.58
N GLY A 146 -16.39 19.77 27.80
CA GLY A 146 -16.08 19.14 26.52
C GLY A 146 -15.29 20.04 25.58
N SER A 147 -14.78 19.43 24.52
CA SER A 147 -13.97 20.08 23.51
C SER A 147 -14.24 19.44 22.16
N PRO A 148 -14.02 20.13 21.01
CA PRO A 148 -14.15 19.52 19.69
C PRO A 148 -13.11 18.42 19.42
N MET A 149 -12.23 18.12 20.38
CA MET A 149 -11.29 16.99 20.43
C MET A 149 -11.01 16.62 21.89
N SER A 150 -10.23 15.57 22.14
CA SER A 150 -9.83 15.16 23.50
C SER A 150 -9.10 16.27 24.29
N LEU A 151 -8.35 17.12 23.58
CA LEU A 151 -7.54 18.17 24.18
C LEU A 151 -8.40 19.24 24.85
N GLY A 152 -8.14 19.52 26.12
CA GLY A 152 -8.80 20.56 26.90
C GLY A 152 -10.21 20.20 27.38
N ALA A 153 -10.65 18.95 27.20
CA ALA A 153 -12.01 18.53 27.53
C ALA A 153 -12.37 18.66 29.02
N ASN A 154 -11.38 18.81 29.91
CA ASN A 154 -11.57 19.04 31.35
C ASN A 154 -11.51 20.52 31.78
N LEU A 155 -11.21 21.46 30.88
CA LEU A 155 -11.09 22.89 31.21
C LEU A 155 -12.44 23.57 31.47
N GLY A 156 -13.49 23.06 30.84
CA GLY A 156 -14.82 23.68 30.66
C GLY A 156 -15.36 23.26 29.30
N VAL A 157 -16.21 24.07 28.68
CA VAL A 157 -16.57 23.92 27.27
C VAL A 157 -15.62 24.72 26.40
N VAL A 158 -14.78 24.05 25.62
CA VAL A 158 -13.88 24.70 24.66
C VAL A 158 -14.68 25.15 23.44
N LEU A 159 -14.70 26.46 23.18
CA LEU A 159 -15.39 27.07 22.04
C LEU A 159 -14.45 27.44 20.89
N GLU A 160 -13.15 27.49 21.13
CA GLU A 160 -12.16 27.63 20.06
C GLU A 160 -10.84 26.94 20.40
N ILE A 161 -10.26 26.26 19.40
CA ILE A 161 -8.88 25.76 19.43
C ILE A 161 -8.15 26.37 18.24
N ASP A 162 -7.00 26.97 18.49
CA ASP A 162 -6.11 27.54 17.47
C ASP A 162 -4.73 26.89 17.56
N ARG A 163 -4.34 26.18 16.50
CA ARG A 163 -3.01 25.59 16.33
C ARG A 163 -2.17 26.51 15.45
N ASN A 164 -1.13 27.09 16.03
CA ASN A 164 -0.14 27.94 15.38
C ASN A 164 -0.70 29.17 14.63
N GLY A 165 -1.95 29.59 14.87
CA GLY A 165 -2.58 30.72 14.18
C GLY A 165 -3.17 30.38 12.81
N THR A 166 -2.91 29.18 12.28
CA THR A 166 -3.24 28.81 10.89
C THR A 166 -4.36 27.78 10.79
N TYR A 167 -4.55 26.96 11.82
CA TYR A 167 -5.59 25.93 11.86
C TYR A 167 -6.47 26.11 13.09
N LYS A 168 -7.72 26.52 12.88
CA LYS A 168 -8.64 26.88 13.95
C LYS A 168 -9.89 26.03 13.91
N THR A 169 -10.37 25.54 15.03
CA THR A 169 -11.70 24.94 15.17
C THR A 169 -12.52 25.80 16.11
N ILE A 170 -13.61 26.40 15.60
CA ILE A 170 -14.39 27.44 16.29
C ILE A 170 -15.85 26.99 16.34
N ALA A 171 -16.49 27.16 17.51
CA ALA A 171 -17.90 26.91 17.70
C ALA A 171 -18.73 27.84 16.81
N ASN A 172 -19.60 27.24 16.00
CA ASN A 172 -20.52 27.91 15.09
C ASN A 172 -21.91 28.07 15.71
N LYS A 173 -22.41 27.02 16.40
CA LYS A 173 -23.77 26.99 16.96
C LYS A 173 -23.79 26.20 18.27
N ILE A 174 -24.59 26.67 19.23
CA ILE A 174 -24.82 26.00 20.53
C ILE A 174 -26.32 25.84 20.75
N ASN A 175 -26.78 24.61 20.96
CA ASN A 175 -28.14 24.26 21.33
C ASN A 175 -28.15 23.66 22.75
N LYS A 176 -28.92 24.26 23.67
CA LYS A 176 -29.02 23.82 25.07
C LYS A 176 -30.27 23.00 25.34
N ASP A 177 -30.29 22.34 26.50
CA ASP A 177 -31.47 21.70 27.07
C ASP A 177 -32.10 20.65 26.14
N LEU A 178 -31.26 20.00 25.34
CA LEU A 178 -31.70 18.95 24.44
C LEU A 178 -32.09 17.73 25.25
N LYS A 179 -33.32 17.26 25.05
CA LYS A 179 -33.79 15.94 25.50
C LYS A 179 -33.25 14.85 24.57
N LEU A 180 -31.93 14.78 24.47
CA LEU A 180 -31.21 13.79 23.69
C LEU A 180 -30.57 12.82 24.68
N ASN A 181 -30.69 11.51 24.49
CA ASN A 181 -29.95 10.57 25.32
C ASN A 181 -28.59 10.30 24.66
N ILE A 182 -27.52 10.72 25.33
CA ILE A 182 -26.16 10.55 24.78
C ILE A 182 -25.81 9.07 24.57
N GLN A 183 -26.40 8.18 25.38
CA GLN A 183 -26.19 6.73 25.28
C GLN A 183 -26.73 6.14 23.97
N ASP A 184 -27.75 6.76 23.35
CA ASP A 184 -28.28 6.30 22.06
C ASP A 184 -27.23 6.44 20.93
N TYR A 185 -26.25 7.33 21.12
CA TYR A 185 -25.14 7.58 20.18
C TYR A 185 -23.87 6.82 20.57
N ILE A 186 -23.74 6.43 21.84
CA ILE A 186 -22.58 5.74 22.38
C ILE A 186 -22.81 4.23 22.31
N GLN A 187 -22.49 3.63 21.16
CA GLN A 187 -22.59 2.18 20.97
C GLN A 187 -21.29 1.45 21.35
N LEU A 188 -20.92 1.51 22.63
CA LEU A 188 -19.66 0.92 23.14
C LEU A 188 -19.74 -0.59 23.38
N GLU A 189 -20.93 -1.13 23.64
CA GLU A 189 -21.12 -2.54 23.99
C GLU A 189 -20.75 -3.48 22.83
N ASP A 190 -21.06 -3.07 21.60
CA ASP A 190 -20.76 -3.85 20.38
C ASP A 190 -19.32 -3.68 19.88
N SER A 191 -18.45 -2.98 20.63
CA SER A 191 -17.08 -2.69 20.20
C SER A 191 -16.05 -3.52 20.97
N GLN A 192 -15.13 -4.15 20.23
CA GLN A 192 -14.01 -4.90 20.79
C GLN A 192 -12.96 -3.93 21.33
N GLU A 193 -12.57 -4.09 22.59
CA GLU A 193 -11.45 -3.33 23.17
C GLU A 193 -10.10 -3.88 22.70
N VAL A 194 -9.22 -3.00 22.25
CA VAL A 194 -7.87 -3.33 21.76
C VAL A 194 -6.84 -2.30 22.24
N ASP A 195 -5.56 -2.64 22.20
CA ASP A 195 -4.49 -1.69 22.51
C ASP A 195 -4.33 -0.59 21.45
N ALA A 196 -3.55 0.45 21.76
CA ALA A 196 -3.36 1.59 20.87
C ALA A 196 -2.68 1.26 19.52
N LYS A 197 -1.82 0.23 19.48
CA LYS A 197 -1.14 -0.19 18.24
C LYS A 197 -2.12 -0.95 17.35
N ALA A 198 -2.87 -1.90 17.92
CA ALA A 198 -3.92 -2.64 17.24
C ALA A 198 -5.01 -1.70 16.72
N TYR A 199 -5.46 -0.74 17.54
CA TYR A 199 -6.45 0.26 17.14
C TYR A 199 -6.03 1.03 15.87
N LYS A 200 -4.82 1.60 15.89
CA LYS A 200 -4.28 2.35 14.75
C LYS A 200 -4.08 1.46 13.52
N THR A 201 -3.65 0.22 13.73
CA THR A 201 -3.37 -0.74 12.65
C THR A 201 -4.65 -1.14 11.93
N GLU A 202 -5.67 -1.56 12.66
CA GLU A 202 -6.94 -2.01 12.09
C GLU A 202 -7.73 -0.86 11.48
N LEU A 203 -7.72 0.31 12.12
CA LEU A 203 -8.26 1.54 11.53
C LEU A 203 -7.56 1.88 10.20
N TRP A 204 -6.24 1.84 10.17
CA TRP A 204 -5.49 2.13 8.94
C TRP A 204 -5.81 1.13 7.82
N LYS A 205 -5.77 -0.18 8.11
CA LYS A 205 -6.11 -1.25 7.14
C LYS A 205 -7.53 -1.11 6.59
N SER A 206 -8.49 -0.66 7.41
CA SER A 206 -9.88 -0.49 6.96
C SER A 206 -10.08 0.65 5.95
N ARG A 207 -9.07 1.51 5.72
CA ARG A 207 -9.16 2.63 4.76
C ARG A 207 -8.96 2.22 3.31
N PHE A 208 -8.48 1.01 3.06
CA PHE A 208 -8.16 0.51 1.72
C PHE A 208 -8.49 -0.97 1.60
N THR A 209 -8.50 -1.49 0.38
CA THR A 209 -8.69 -2.92 0.13
C THR A 209 -7.32 -3.59 -0.02
N THR A 210 -7.12 -4.74 0.66
CA THR A 210 -5.95 -5.60 0.45
C THR A 210 -6.40 -6.91 -0.18
N ILE A 211 -5.75 -7.29 -1.27
CA ILE A 211 -5.88 -8.58 -1.94
C ILE A 211 -4.60 -9.36 -1.66
N LYS A 212 -4.68 -10.33 -0.75
CA LYS A 212 -3.54 -11.21 -0.45
C LYS A 212 -3.23 -12.08 -1.67
N LEU A 213 -1.95 -12.17 -2.04
CA LEU A 213 -1.46 -13.05 -3.10
C LEU A 213 -0.73 -14.25 -2.50
N PHE A 214 0.24 -13.98 -1.63
CA PHE A 214 1.13 -14.97 -1.01
C PHE A 214 1.41 -14.61 0.45
N GLU A 215 1.59 -15.61 1.31
CA GLU A 215 1.80 -15.43 2.74
C GLU A 215 2.80 -16.47 3.25
N ASP A 216 4.01 -16.01 3.57
CA ASP A 216 5.18 -16.81 3.96
C ASP A 216 5.48 -17.99 3.01
N ASP A 217 5.27 -17.77 1.70
CA ASP A 217 5.42 -18.80 0.68
C ASP A 217 6.89 -18.98 0.25
N LEU A 218 7.28 -20.24 0.05
CA LEU A 218 8.65 -20.60 -0.35
C LEU A 218 8.85 -20.42 -1.85
N VAL A 219 9.96 -19.82 -2.28
CA VAL A 219 10.42 -19.78 -3.67
C VAL A 219 11.83 -20.37 -3.69
N ASN A 220 12.00 -21.55 -4.26
CA ASN A 220 13.23 -22.35 -4.14
C ASN A 220 13.44 -23.23 -5.39
N PHE A 221 14.54 -23.97 -5.43
CA PHE A 221 14.81 -24.96 -6.46
C PHE A 221 14.84 -26.36 -5.86
N SER A 222 13.71 -27.08 -5.95
CA SER A 222 13.55 -28.42 -5.40
C SER A 222 12.48 -29.21 -6.13
N ASP A 223 12.63 -30.54 -6.14
CA ASP A 223 11.57 -31.46 -6.59
C ASP A 223 10.51 -31.70 -5.49
N SER A 224 10.61 -31.01 -4.35
CA SER A 224 9.68 -31.12 -3.22
C SER A 224 8.30 -30.54 -3.54
N ILE A 225 7.25 -31.31 -3.26
CA ILE A 225 5.86 -30.89 -3.46
C ILE A 225 5.36 -30.15 -2.21
N ILE A 226 4.83 -28.94 -2.40
CA ILE A 226 4.17 -28.15 -1.35
C ILE A 226 2.69 -28.03 -1.72
N ASN A 227 1.83 -28.68 -0.93
CA ASN A 227 0.38 -28.63 -1.10
C ASN A 227 -0.21 -27.50 -0.25
N LYS A 228 -0.40 -26.33 -0.85
CA LYS A 228 -1.11 -25.19 -0.27
C LYS A 228 -2.29 -24.79 -1.17
N PRO A 229 -3.51 -24.57 -0.64
CA PRO A 229 -4.64 -24.13 -1.43
C PRO A 229 -4.32 -22.86 -2.22
N ASN A 230 -4.71 -22.82 -3.49
CA ASN A 230 -4.50 -21.68 -4.40
C ASN A 230 -3.03 -21.28 -4.64
N LEU A 231 -2.07 -22.17 -4.37
CA LEU A 231 -0.66 -22.00 -4.72
C LEU A 231 -0.27 -23.02 -5.80
N MET A 232 0.13 -22.52 -6.96
CA MET A 232 0.72 -23.32 -8.04
C MET A 232 2.23 -23.09 -8.04
N ARG A 233 3.02 -24.14 -8.28
CA ARG A 233 4.48 -24.08 -8.31
C ARG A 233 5.00 -24.67 -9.61
N PHE A 234 5.90 -23.95 -10.26
CA PHE A 234 6.49 -24.32 -11.55
C PHE A 234 8.01 -24.12 -11.51
N ALA A 235 8.71 -24.60 -12.55
CA ALA A 235 10.17 -24.47 -12.67
C ALA A 235 10.91 -24.88 -11.39
N LYS A 236 10.56 -26.05 -10.86
CA LYS A 236 11.08 -26.61 -9.60
C LYS A 236 10.90 -25.72 -8.37
N GLY A 237 9.89 -24.84 -8.37
CA GLY A 237 9.54 -23.97 -7.25
C GLY A 237 10.06 -22.54 -7.36
N THR A 238 10.80 -22.20 -8.41
CA THR A 238 11.33 -20.84 -8.66
C THR A 238 10.26 -19.88 -9.17
N VAL A 239 9.14 -20.42 -9.67
CA VAL A 239 7.94 -19.67 -10.05
C VAL A 239 6.77 -20.17 -9.21
N ILE A 240 6.10 -19.24 -8.54
CA ILE A 240 4.83 -19.50 -7.85
C ILE A 240 3.73 -18.65 -8.46
N VAL A 241 2.52 -19.20 -8.57
CA VAL A 241 1.36 -18.54 -9.18
C VAL A 241 0.13 -18.74 -8.31
N THR A 242 -0.69 -17.70 -8.20
CA THR A 242 -2.02 -17.77 -7.60
C THR A 242 -3.06 -17.15 -8.52
N LYS A 243 -4.32 -17.58 -8.42
CA LYS A 243 -5.44 -16.99 -9.15
C LYS A 243 -6.22 -16.06 -8.22
N VAL A 244 -6.43 -14.82 -8.64
CA VAL A 244 -7.07 -13.80 -7.79
C VAL A 244 -8.17 -13.06 -8.53
N LYS A 245 -9.24 -12.77 -7.80
CA LYS A 245 -10.32 -11.90 -8.26
C LYS A 245 -10.10 -10.49 -7.74
N ILE A 246 -10.12 -9.52 -8.65
CA ILE A 246 -9.90 -8.12 -8.34
C ILE A 246 -11.26 -7.40 -8.41
N PRO A 247 -11.64 -6.61 -7.38
CA PRO A 247 -12.91 -5.90 -7.36
C PRO A 247 -12.93 -4.78 -8.41
N ALA A 248 -14.07 -4.11 -8.55
CA ALA A 248 -14.12 -2.87 -9.31
C ALA A 248 -13.18 -1.83 -8.70
N ILE A 249 -12.40 -1.17 -9.55
CA ILE A 249 -11.46 -0.11 -9.17
C ILE A 249 -11.90 1.15 -9.89
N LYS A 250 -12.01 2.28 -9.18
CA LYS A 250 -12.35 3.56 -9.81
C LYS A 250 -11.13 4.15 -10.52
N PRO A 251 -11.34 4.99 -11.56
CA PRO A 251 -10.24 5.71 -12.19
C PRO A 251 -9.43 6.61 -11.24
N THR A 252 -9.99 7.01 -10.09
CA THR A 252 -9.32 7.83 -9.07
C THR A 252 -8.61 7.02 -7.99
N ASP A 253 -8.76 5.70 -7.97
CA ASP A 253 -8.13 4.84 -6.97
C ASP A 253 -6.65 4.62 -7.31
N GLN A 254 -5.82 4.54 -6.28
CA GLN A 254 -4.38 4.29 -6.41
C GLN A 254 -4.07 2.84 -6.05
N ILE A 255 -3.27 2.16 -6.88
CA ILE A 255 -3.02 0.72 -6.75
C ILE A 255 -1.53 0.47 -6.49
N PHE A 256 -1.21 -0.38 -5.52
CA PHE A 256 0.16 -0.83 -5.25
C PHE A 256 0.25 -2.34 -5.23
N VAL A 257 1.35 -2.88 -5.75
CA VAL A 257 1.81 -4.23 -5.44
C VAL A 257 2.90 -4.15 -4.36
N ASN A 258 2.82 -5.04 -3.38
CA ASN A 258 3.75 -5.15 -2.27
C ASN A 258 4.36 -6.55 -2.26
N LEU A 259 5.65 -6.64 -1.93
CA LEU A 259 6.34 -7.90 -1.70
C LEU A 259 7.35 -7.73 -0.56
N THR A 260 7.39 -8.68 0.36
CA THR A 260 8.48 -8.83 1.32
C THR A 260 9.25 -10.09 1.01
N GLU A 261 10.56 -10.05 1.15
CA GLU A 261 11.43 -11.19 0.88
C GLU A 261 12.45 -11.40 2.00
N GLN A 262 12.78 -12.66 2.23
CA GLN A 262 13.84 -13.11 3.13
C GLN A 262 14.56 -14.29 2.49
N SER A 263 15.89 -14.32 2.58
CA SER A 263 16.63 -15.54 2.29
C SER A 263 16.29 -16.59 3.35
N ASN A 264 15.99 -17.79 2.87
CA ASN A 264 15.81 -18.98 3.67
C ASN A 264 16.96 -19.99 3.45
N GLY A 265 17.98 -19.61 2.67
CA GLY A 265 19.17 -20.40 2.40
C GLY A 265 20.02 -19.88 1.24
N ASP A 266 19.40 -19.16 0.28
CA ASP A 266 20.14 -18.59 -0.85
C ASP A 266 20.95 -17.34 -0.46
N ALA A 267 22.26 -17.35 -0.73
CA ALA A 267 23.17 -16.26 -0.41
C ALA A 267 23.22 -15.16 -1.47
N TYR A 268 22.70 -15.40 -2.68
CA TYR A 268 22.93 -14.57 -3.86
C TYR A 268 21.85 -13.49 -4.09
N ASP A 269 22.22 -12.48 -4.87
CA ASP A 269 21.35 -11.44 -5.40
C ASP A 269 20.63 -11.90 -6.68
N ARG A 270 19.39 -12.37 -6.53
CA ARG A 270 18.62 -12.98 -7.61
C ARG A 270 17.72 -11.98 -8.31
N THR A 271 17.55 -12.19 -9.62
CA THR A 271 16.49 -11.52 -10.38
C THR A 271 15.13 -12.01 -9.90
N GLY A 272 14.25 -11.07 -9.59
CA GLY A 272 12.86 -11.33 -9.20
C GLY A 272 11.86 -10.53 -10.03
N SER A 273 10.68 -11.11 -10.24
CA SER A 273 9.58 -10.45 -10.95
C SER A 273 8.23 -10.82 -10.36
N VAL A 274 7.40 -9.82 -10.12
CA VAL A 274 5.96 -9.99 -9.87
C VAL A 274 5.23 -9.68 -11.17
N PHE A 275 4.45 -10.62 -11.68
CA PHE A 275 3.89 -10.53 -13.03
C PHE A 275 2.44 -11.02 -13.12
N LEU A 276 1.70 -10.51 -14.11
CA LEU A 276 0.40 -11.04 -14.54
C LEU A 276 0.58 -11.99 -15.72
N ILE A 277 -0.29 -12.99 -15.82
CA ILE A 277 -0.39 -13.87 -17.00
C ILE A 277 -1.66 -13.55 -17.79
N PRO A 278 -1.53 -12.88 -18.95
CA PRO A 278 -2.57 -12.82 -19.97
C PRO A 278 -3.02 -14.22 -20.41
N HIS A 279 -4.33 -14.45 -20.37
CA HIS A 279 -4.95 -15.74 -20.72
C HIS A 279 -6.21 -15.56 -21.58
N TYR A 280 -6.25 -14.48 -22.38
CA TYR A 280 -7.34 -14.13 -23.28
C TYR A 280 -7.04 -14.45 -24.76
N HIS A 281 -5.86 -15.02 -25.05
CA HIS A 281 -5.50 -15.57 -26.36
C HIS A 281 -5.48 -17.10 -26.32
N GLU A 282 -5.32 -17.73 -27.50
CA GLU A 282 -5.22 -19.19 -27.65
C GLU A 282 -4.03 -19.78 -26.89
N ILE A 283 -2.89 -19.07 -26.86
CA ILE A 283 -1.70 -19.47 -26.13
C ILE A 283 -1.43 -18.43 -25.05
N SER A 284 -1.15 -18.91 -23.84
CA SER A 284 -0.76 -18.12 -22.68
C SER A 284 0.56 -18.60 -22.10
N PHE A 285 1.17 -17.77 -21.25
CA PHE A 285 2.31 -18.21 -20.46
C PHE A 285 1.92 -19.29 -19.43
N MET A 286 0.63 -19.39 -19.06
CA MET A 286 0.15 -20.45 -18.17
C MET A 286 0.23 -21.81 -18.88
N ASP A 287 -0.09 -21.87 -20.17
CA ASP A 287 0.05 -23.10 -20.95
C ASP A 287 1.51 -23.58 -20.98
N ALA A 288 2.47 -22.65 -21.07
CA ALA A 288 3.88 -22.99 -21.02
C ALA A 288 4.32 -23.51 -19.64
N LEU A 289 3.80 -22.93 -18.56
CA LEU A 289 4.06 -23.41 -17.21
C LEU A 289 3.52 -24.84 -17.00
N GLU A 290 2.39 -25.18 -17.60
CA GLU A 290 1.74 -26.49 -17.46
C GLU A 290 2.27 -27.56 -18.44
N GLN A 291 2.55 -27.17 -19.68
CA GLN A 291 2.81 -28.09 -20.80
C GLN A 291 4.27 -28.05 -21.28
N GLY A 292 5.04 -27.04 -20.87
CA GLY A 292 6.43 -26.81 -21.27
C GLY A 292 6.61 -25.66 -22.26
N ILE A 293 7.84 -25.14 -22.34
CA ILE A 293 8.18 -23.92 -23.11
C ILE A 293 7.92 -24.01 -24.62
N GLU A 294 7.81 -25.22 -25.17
CA GLU A 294 7.67 -25.45 -26.62
C GLU A 294 6.35 -24.92 -27.18
N VAL A 295 5.35 -24.67 -26.32
CA VAL A 295 4.08 -24.06 -26.74
C VAL A 295 4.21 -22.56 -27.02
N LEU A 296 5.26 -21.91 -26.51
CA LEU A 296 5.45 -20.47 -26.67
C LEU A 296 5.94 -20.15 -28.08
N PRO A 297 5.50 -19.00 -28.65
CA PRO A 297 6.01 -18.55 -29.94
C PRO A 297 7.51 -18.28 -29.87
N ILE A 298 8.25 -18.65 -30.91
CA ILE A 298 9.69 -18.44 -31.00
C ILE A 298 10.00 -17.10 -31.67
N TYR A 299 10.82 -16.30 -31.00
CA TYR A 299 11.53 -15.17 -31.58
C TYR A 299 12.95 -15.59 -31.96
N GLN A 300 13.40 -15.18 -33.14
CA GLN A 300 14.74 -15.43 -33.65
C GLN A 300 15.16 -14.29 -34.58
N ASN A 301 16.35 -13.73 -34.32
CA ASN A 301 16.97 -12.75 -35.20
C ASN A 301 17.41 -13.44 -36.50
N GLN A 302 17.23 -12.78 -37.64
CA GLN A 302 17.57 -13.37 -38.96
C GLN A 302 19.05 -13.75 -39.09
N ASP A 303 19.92 -13.03 -38.38
CA ASP A 303 21.37 -13.19 -38.33
C ASP A 303 21.86 -14.11 -37.19
N SER A 304 20.95 -14.78 -36.46
CA SER A 304 21.28 -15.65 -35.33
C SER A 304 20.60 -17.01 -35.41
N THR A 305 21.26 -18.06 -34.89
CA THR A 305 20.66 -19.39 -34.70
C THR A 305 19.96 -19.54 -33.35
N GLU A 306 20.12 -18.57 -32.45
CA GLU A 306 19.54 -18.57 -31.10
C GLU A 306 18.03 -18.33 -31.16
N LYS A 307 17.29 -19.06 -30.32
CA LYS A 307 15.82 -19.02 -30.25
C LYS A 307 15.38 -18.57 -28.87
N PHE A 308 14.33 -17.76 -28.82
CA PHE A 308 13.81 -17.19 -27.58
C PHE A 308 12.30 -17.40 -27.49
N GLN A 309 11.85 -18.05 -26.42
CA GLN A 309 10.47 -18.48 -26.26
C GLN A 309 9.63 -17.38 -25.62
N GLY A 310 8.53 -16.99 -26.25
CA GLY A 310 7.47 -16.17 -25.67
C GLY A 310 7.87 -14.73 -25.34
N VAL A 311 8.91 -14.20 -25.98
CA VAL A 311 9.48 -12.88 -25.62
C VAL A 311 8.78 -11.69 -26.27
N ILE A 312 7.99 -11.90 -27.32
CA ILE A 312 7.21 -10.86 -28.01
C ILE A 312 5.73 -11.26 -28.13
N ALA A 313 4.85 -10.28 -28.18
CA ALA A 313 3.45 -10.49 -28.52
C ALA A 313 3.31 -10.96 -29.99
N THR A 314 2.33 -11.83 -30.22
CA THR A 314 1.91 -12.28 -31.54
C THR A 314 0.39 -12.13 -31.65
N GLN A 315 -0.21 -12.54 -32.77
CA GLN A 315 -1.67 -12.54 -32.90
C GLN A 315 -2.36 -13.49 -31.90
N ASN A 316 -1.66 -14.54 -31.46
CA ASN A 316 -2.24 -15.62 -30.64
C ASN A 316 -1.57 -15.75 -29.27
N TYR A 317 -0.72 -14.80 -28.87
CA TYR A 317 0.01 -14.83 -27.59
C TYR A 317 0.33 -13.42 -27.10
N THR A 318 0.16 -13.19 -25.81
CA THR A 318 0.64 -11.98 -25.13
C THR A 318 1.63 -12.37 -24.04
N PRO A 319 2.83 -11.76 -23.99
CA PRO A 319 3.83 -12.06 -22.98
C PRO A 319 3.38 -11.64 -21.57
N PRO A 320 3.94 -12.25 -20.50
CA PRO A 320 3.68 -11.84 -19.13
C PRO A 320 3.94 -10.36 -18.89
N ILE A 321 3.07 -9.72 -18.11
CA ILE A 321 3.16 -8.29 -17.78
C ILE A 321 3.87 -8.16 -16.44
N GLU A 322 5.05 -7.55 -16.40
CA GLU A 322 5.72 -7.27 -15.14
C GLU A 322 5.07 -6.10 -14.40
N LEU A 323 4.49 -6.39 -13.25
CA LEU A 323 4.01 -5.37 -12.31
C LEU A 323 5.20 -4.71 -11.60
N MET A 324 6.16 -5.53 -11.15
CA MET A 324 7.33 -5.07 -10.41
C MET A 324 8.51 -6.00 -10.66
N ARG A 325 9.63 -5.44 -11.13
CA ARG A 325 10.92 -6.13 -11.15
C ARG A 325 11.71 -5.76 -9.91
N PHE A 326 12.31 -6.74 -9.26
CA PHE A 326 13.10 -6.56 -8.05
C PHE A 326 14.33 -7.46 -8.06
N PHE A 327 15.26 -7.19 -7.15
CA PHE A 327 16.44 -8.00 -6.94
C PHE A 327 16.54 -8.35 -5.47
N THR A 328 16.68 -9.64 -5.15
CA THR A 328 16.93 -10.05 -3.77
C THR A 328 18.26 -9.45 -3.33
N PRO A 329 18.40 -9.07 -2.05
CA PRO A 329 19.72 -8.78 -1.50
C PRO A 329 20.49 -10.09 -1.29
N PHE A 330 21.78 -9.97 -0.98
CA PHE A 330 22.63 -11.10 -0.61
C PHE A 330 22.26 -11.64 0.78
N GLY A 331 21.39 -12.64 0.86
CA GLY A 331 21.21 -13.47 2.04
C GLY A 331 20.53 -12.81 3.25
N VAL A 332 19.74 -11.75 3.06
CA VAL A 332 19.01 -11.07 4.16
C VAL A 332 18.25 -12.07 5.02
N LYS A 333 18.27 -11.90 6.35
CA LYS A 333 17.77 -12.87 7.35
C LYS A 333 18.61 -14.14 7.47
N GLY A 334 18.70 -14.93 6.41
CA GLY A 334 19.35 -16.26 6.41
C GLY A 334 20.82 -16.20 6.83
N PHE A 335 21.50 -15.10 6.46
CA PHE A 335 22.93 -14.90 6.69
C PHE A 335 23.24 -13.78 7.68
N ASN A 336 22.27 -13.30 8.47
CA ASN A 336 22.48 -12.25 9.48
C ASN A 336 23.46 -12.66 10.61
N HIS A 337 23.92 -13.92 10.63
CA HIS A 337 24.99 -14.40 11.51
C HIS A 337 26.40 -13.98 11.04
N ILE A 338 26.55 -13.49 9.80
CA ILE A 338 27.81 -12.95 9.29
C ILE A 338 28.07 -11.64 10.03
N ASP A 339 29.13 -11.61 10.85
CA ASP A 339 29.50 -10.43 11.63
C ASP A 339 30.61 -9.66 10.91
N VAL A 340 30.22 -8.58 10.22
CA VAL A 340 31.12 -7.73 9.43
C VAL A 340 30.68 -6.28 9.58
N LEU A 341 31.59 -5.43 10.05
CA LEU A 341 31.34 -4.02 10.39
C LEU A 341 30.28 -3.87 11.51
N ASP A 342 30.08 -2.65 12.03
CA ASP A 342 29.06 -2.38 13.05
C ASP A 342 27.63 -2.30 12.45
N TYR A 343 27.34 -3.11 11.43
CA TYR A 343 26.03 -3.12 10.78
C TYR A 343 25.03 -3.99 11.56
N LYS A 344 23.84 -3.45 11.76
CA LYS A 344 22.68 -4.23 12.19
C LYS A 344 21.91 -4.70 10.97
N TRP A 345 22.18 -5.93 10.52
CA TRP A 345 21.51 -6.48 9.35
C TRP A 345 19.99 -6.45 9.46
N GLN A 346 19.36 -6.10 8.34
CA GLN A 346 17.90 -6.10 8.25
C GLN A 346 17.38 -7.54 8.24
N GLU A 347 16.20 -7.73 8.81
CA GLU A 347 15.59 -9.05 8.95
C GLU A 347 14.75 -9.44 7.73
N LYS A 348 14.45 -8.50 6.83
CA LYS A 348 13.76 -8.71 5.56
C LYS A 348 13.90 -7.47 4.70
N VAL A 349 13.63 -7.61 3.41
CA VAL A 349 13.53 -6.49 2.48
C VAL A 349 12.07 -6.24 2.09
N TYR A 350 11.73 -4.99 1.79
CA TYR A 350 10.39 -4.56 1.40
C TYR A 350 10.44 -3.92 0.01
N TYR A 351 9.61 -4.43 -0.89
CA TYR A 351 9.39 -3.88 -2.22
C TYR A 351 7.95 -3.42 -2.34
N ARG A 352 7.75 -2.20 -2.82
CA ARG A 352 6.43 -1.64 -3.04
C ARG A 352 6.46 -0.76 -4.26
N GLN A 353 5.53 -1.01 -5.18
CA GLN A 353 5.46 -0.28 -6.43
C GLN A 353 4.02 0.11 -6.76
N GLU A 354 3.84 1.36 -7.16
CA GLU A 354 2.58 1.82 -7.73
C GLU A 354 2.38 1.19 -9.12
N ILE A 355 1.17 0.69 -9.35
CA ILE A 355 0.73 0.03 -10.60
C ILE A 355 -0.62 0.57 -11.09
N SER A 356 -0.96 1.81 -10.67
CA SER A 356 -2.24 2.47 -10.97
C SER A 356 -2.51 2.58 -12.48
N GLU A 357 -1.48 2.60 -13.32
CA GLU A 357 -1.58 2.59 -14.77
C GLU A 357 -2.37 1.39 -15.30
N PHE A 358 -2.29 0.23 -14.62
CA PHE A 358 -2.97 -1.01 -15.01
C PHE A 358 -4.42 -1.07 -14.52
N GLN A 359 -4.96 -0.01 -13.91
CA GLN A 359 -6.34 0.02 -13.40
C GLN A 359 -7.39 -0.48 -14.40
N PRO A 360 -7.39 -0.09 -15.70
CA PRO A 360 -8.42 -0.56 -16.62
C PRO A 360 -8.33 -2.06 -16.91
N LEU A 361 -7.14 -2.67 -16.74
CA LEU A 361 -6.89 -4.10 -16.94
C LEU A 361 -7.32 -4.91 -15.71
N LEU A 362 -7.08 -4.35 -14.52
CA LEU A 362 -7.30 -5.03 -13.25
C LEU A 362 -8.74 -4.90 -12.74
N SER A 363 -9.47 -3.84 -13.09
CA SER A 363 -10.81 -3.60 -12.56
C SER A 363 -11.81 -4.71 -12.92
N ASN A 364 -12.49 -5.26 -11.92
CA ASN A 364 -13.55 -6.28 -12.08
C ASN A 364 -13.11 -7.49 -12.94
N SER A 365 -11.93 -8.01 -12.65
CA SER A 365 -11.29 -9.06 -13.45
C SER A 365 -10.78 -10.20 -12.58
N GLU A 366 -10.40 -11.30 -13.21
CA GLU A 366 -9.72 -12.42 -12.57
C GLU A 366 -8.39 -12.67 -13.29
N TRP A 367 -7.31 -12.81 -12.53
CA TRP A 367 -5.96 -12.92 -13.06
C TRP A 367 -5.16 -14.01 -12.37
N TYR A 368 -4.27 -14.64 -13.12
CA TYR A 368 -3.13 -15.35 -12.57
C TYR A 368 -2.02 -14.33 -12.28
N VAL A 369 -1.55 -14.31 -11.03
CA VAL A 369 -0.46 -13.46 -10.56
C VAL A 369 0.69 -14.35 -10.11
N GLY A 370 1.87 -14.13 -10.67
CA GLY A 370 3.07 -14.90 -10.40
C GLY A 370 4.15 -14.11 -9.68
N VAL A 371 4.99 -14.83 -8.93
CA VAL A 371 6.29 -14.36 -8.44
C VAL A 371 7.35 -15.34 -8.92
N TYR A 372 8.39 -14.80 -9.56
CA TYR A 372 9.60 -15.53 -9.95
C TYR A 372 10.79 -15.00 -9.15
N ILE A 373 11.64 -15.91 -8.66
CA ILE A 373 12.99 -15.61 -8.17
C ILE A 373 13.92 -16.67 -8.74
N GLY A 374 14.82 -16.27 -9.66
CA GLY A 374 15.73 -17.18 -10.34
C GLY A 374 16.83 -17.68 -9.42
N ASN A 375 16.65 -18.87 -8.84
CA ASN A 375 17.60 -19.47 -7.91
C ASN A 375 17.80 -20.98 -8.15
N TYR A 376 18.90 -21.50 -7.60
CA TYR A 376 19.24 -22.93 -7.63
C TYR A 376 19.37 -23.51 -6.21
N ASP A 377 18.95 -22.76 -5.18
CA ASP A 377 19.09 -23.17 -3.79
C ASP A 377 17.87 -23.98 -3.33
N LYS A 378 18.12 -25.06 -2.58
CA LYS A 378 17.06 -25.96 -2.12
C LYS A 378 16.14 -25.30 -1.08
N ASP A 379 16.65 -24.37 -0.29
CA ASP A 379 15.92 -23.73 0.81
C ASP A 379 15.43 -22.33 0.38
N GLY A 380 16.12 -21.69 -0.57
CA GLY A 380 15.65 -20.57 -1.38
C GLY A 380 15.29 -19.34 -0.57
N HIS A 381 14.09 -18.82 -0.84
CA HIS A 381 13.57 -17.58 -0.29
C HIS A 381 12.16 -17.77 0.27
N LYS A 382 11.78 -16.94 1.24
CA LYS A 382 10.40 -16.80 1.70
C LYS A 382 9.85 -15.44 1.33
N ILE A 383 8.64 -15.41 0.78
CA ILE A 383 7.98 -14.19 0.36
C ILE A 383 6.56 -14.04 0.93
N SER A 384 6.12 -12.80 1.07
CA SER A 384 4.69 -12.46 1.21
C SER A 384 4.38 -11.34 0.23
N ALA A 385 3.22 -11.38 -0.41
CA ALA A 385 2.84 -10.35 -1.38
C ALA A 385 1.34 -10.08 -1.37
N ASP A 386 0.98 -8.84 -1.68
CA ASP A 386 -0.40 -8.37 -1.75
C ASP A 386 -0.55 -7.21 -2.73
N ILE A 387 -1.78 -6.99 -3.19
CA ILE A 387 -2.19 -5.79 -3.92
C ILE A 387 -3.04 -4.94 -2.98
N THR A 388 -2.76 -3.63 -2.90
CA THR A 388 -3.58 -2.67 -2.16
C THR A 388 -4.22 -1.65 -3.08
N ILE A 389 -5.52 -1.41 -2.89
CA ILE A 389 -6.33 -0.44 -3.64
C ILE A 389 -6.77 0.66 -2.67
N HIS A 390 -6.26 1.87 -2.88
CA HIS A 390 -6.47 3.03 -2.04
C HIS A 390 -7.51 3.95 -2.70
N PRO A 391 -8.70 4.12 -2.10
CA PRO A 391 -9.78 4.86 -2.72
C PRO A 391 -9.45 6.35 -2.86
N ASP A 392 -9.73 6.92 -4.04
CA ASP A 392 -9.52 8.34 -4.35
C ASP A 392 -8.08 8.83 -4.05
N GLY A 393 -7.08 7.95 -4.21
CA GLY A 393 -5.67 8.24 -3.96
C GLY A 393 -4.99 9.05 -5.06
N LEU A 394 -5.52 9.04 -6.29
CA LEU A 394 -5.00 9.83 -7.41
C LEU A 394 -5.64 11.22 -7.45
N SER A 395 -4.81 12.23 -7.71
CA SER A 395 -5.28 13.62 -7.89
C SER A 395 -6.10 13.81 -9.16
N ASN A 396 -5.86 12.97 -10.18
CA ASN A 396 -6.59 12.96 -11.43
C ASN A 396 -6.97 11.52 -11.78
N ALA A 397 -8.14 11.35 -12.40
CA ALA A 397 -8.57 10.05 -12.91
C ALA A 397 -7.59 9.51 -13.96
N ASN A 398 -7.30 8.20 -13.91
CA ASN A 398 -6.55 7.49 -14.95
C ASN A 398 -7.31 7.59 -16.28
N LYS A 399 -6.60 8.07 -17.31
CA LYS A 399 -7.14 8.29 -18.67
C LYS A 399 -6.77 7.19 -19.66
N THR A 400 -6.02 6.19 -19.22
CA THR A 400 -5.59 5.07 -20.07
C THR A 400 -6.82 4.34 -20.60
N THR A 401 -6.95 4.28 -21.93
CA THR A 401 -7.99 3.50 -22.62
C THR A 401 -7.39 2.30 -23.35
N THR A 402 -6.10 2.40 -23.73
CA THR A 402 -5.41 1.37 -24.50
C THR A 402 -4.19 0.87 -23.74
N MET A 403 -4.06 -0.46 -23.65
CA MET A 403 -2.91 -1.15 -23.09
C MET A 403 -2.55 -2.33 -23.97
N MET A 404 -1.28 -2.43 -24.38
CA MET A 404 -0.79 -3.50 -25.22
C MET A 404 0.57 -3.98 -24.68
N PRO A 405 0.66 -5.13 -24.01
CA PRO A 405 1.94 -5.74 -23.67
C PRO A 405 2.62 -6.20 -24.96
N ILE A 406 3.78 -5.61 -25.28
CA ILE A 406 4.44 -5.81 -26.58
C ILE A 406 5.57 -6.84 -26.47
N PHE A 407 6.33 -6.82 -25.38
CA PHE A 407 7.45 -7.74 -25.18
C PHE A 407 7.80 -7.92 -23.70
N ASN A 408 8.39 -9.07 -23.39
CA ASN A 408 9.03 -9.36 -22.12
C ASN A 408 10.13 -10.41 -22.34
N THR A 409 11.39 -10.01 -22.28
CA THR A 409 12.54 -10.91 -22.49
C THR A 409 12.99 -11.58 -21.19
N THR A 410 12.43 -11.21 -20.03
CA THR A 410 12.74 -11.88 -18.77
C THR A 410 12.33 -13.34 -18.84
N ASN A 411 13.32 -14.22 -18.76
CA ASN A 411 13.13 -15.65 -18.83
C ASN A 411 12.62 -16.20 -17.49
N LEU A 412 11.35 -15.91 -17.17
CA LEU A 412 10.68 -16.36 -15.94
C LEU A 412 10.72 -17.89 -15.77
N MET A 413 10.88 -18.64 -16.86
CA MET A 413 11.09 -20.09 -16.87
C MET A 413 12.58 -20.48 -17.06
N GLU A 414 13.52 -19.70 -16.51
CA GLU A 414 14.98 -19.99 -16.53
C GLU A 414 15.27 -21.44 -16.12
N MET A 415 14.72 -21.87 -14.97
CA MET A 415 14.87 -23.22 -14.44
C MET A 415 13.94 -24.26 -15.08
N ALA A 416 13.24 -23.88 -16.16
CA ALA A 416 12.37 -24.75 -16.96
C ALA A 416 12.66 -24.63 -18.47
N GLY A 417 13.86 -24.17 -18.84
CA GLY A 417 14.40 -24.25 -20.19
C GLY A 417 14.24 -23.00 -21.05
N GLN A 418 13.61 -21.92 -20.56
CA GLN A 418 13.51 -20.68 -21.31
C GLN A 418 14.89 -20.00 -21.43
N ASN A 419 15.30 -19.70 -22.66
CA ASN A 419 16.62 -19.16 -22.95
C ASN A 419 16.86 -17.77 -22.33
N TYR A 420 18.08 -17.52 -21.86
CA TYR A 420 18.50 -16.17 -21.46
C TYR A 420 18.40 -15.19 -22.64
N PRO A 421 18.01 -13.93 -22.39
CA PRO A 421 17.76 -12.94 -23.44
C PRO A 421 19.05 -12.31 -23.99
N ILE A 422 19.78 -13.11 -24.76
CA ILE A 422 21.03 -12.71 -25.44
C ILE A 422 20.80 -12.14 -26.85
N MET A 423 19.54 -11.89 -27.25
CA MET A 423 19.20 -11.44 -28.61
C MET A 423 19.84 -10.11 -29.00
N PHE A 424 20.25 -9.29 -28.03
CA PHE A 424 20.88 -8.00 -28.26
C PHE A 424 22.34 -8.10 -28.73
N ALA A 425 22.93 -9.31 -28.74
CA ALA A 425 24.18 -9.55 -29.46
C ALA A 425 24.04 -9.37 -30.97
N SER A 426 22.82 -9.54 -31.51
CA SER A 426 22.51 -9.21 -32.90
C SER A 426 22.36 -7.69 -33.04
N PRO A 427 22.92 -7.05 -34.09
CA PRO A 427 22.67 -5.63 -34.40
C PRO A 427 21.19 -5.30 -34.63
N THR A 428 20.36 -6.30 -34.94
CA THR A 428 18.90 -6.14 -35.08
C THR A 428 18.24 -5.90 -33.72
N GLY A 429 18.79 -6.47 -32.64
CA GLY A 429 18.22 -6.39 -31.29
C GLY A 429 16.85 -7.06 -31.20
N LEU A 430 15.92 -6.41 -30.50
CA LEU A 430 14.54 -6.84 -30.41
C LEU A 430 13.67 -6.01 -31.38
N LYS A 431 13.05 -6.66 -32.36
CA LYS A 431 12.18 -6.02 -33.35
C LYS A 431 10.78 -6.62 -33.27
N ILE A 432 9.78 -5.79 -32.96
CA ILE A 432 8.40 -6.21 -32.76
C ILE A 432 7.48 -5.48 -33.72
N THR A 433 6.66 -6.23 -34.46
CA THR A 433 5.58 -5.68 -35.28
C THR A 433 4.27 -5.81 -34.53
N PHE A 434 3.56 -4.70 -34.35
CA PHE A 434 2.23 -4.68 -33.73
C PHE A 434 1.25 -3.89 -34.59
N THR A 435 -0.05 -4.15 -34.42
CA THR A 435 -1.10 -3.45 -35.17
C THR A 435 -2.11 -2.82 -34.22
N THR A 436 -2.42 -1.55 -34.47
CA THR A 436 -3.43 -0.78 -33.74
C THR A 436 -4.71 -0.75 -34.57
N THR A 437 -5.86 -1.01 -33.95
CA THR A 437 -7.17 -0.99 -34.63
C THR A 437 -7.80 0.41 -34.67
N THR A 438 -7.28 1.33 -33.86
CA THR A 438 -7.69 2.73 -33.70
C THR A 438 -6.46 3.62 -33.55
N ASP A 439 -6.61 4.93 -33.79
CA ASP A 439 -5.59 5.92 -33.43
C ASP A 439 -5.44 5.93 -31.90
N ILE A 440 -4.19 5.88 -31.42
CA ILE A 440 -3.85 5.96 -29.99
C ILE A 440 -3.24 7.33 -29.72
N LYS A 441 -3.85 8.10 -28.81
CA LYS A 441 -3.30 9.40 -28.42
C LYS A 441 -2.36 9.27 -27.24
N ASN A 442 -1.39 10.19 -27.15
CA ASN A 442 -0.48 10.29 -26.00
C ASN A 442 0.19 8.94 -25.66
N ALA A 443 0.55 8.17 -26.68
CA ALA A 443 1.08 6.83 -26.48
C ALA A 443 2.43 6.90 -25.76
N ARG A 444 2.64 5.96 -24.84
CA ARG A 444 3.85 5.83 -24.05
C ARG A 444 4.18 4.37 -23.80
N LEU A 445 5.47 4.03 -23.84
CA LEU A 445 5.95 2.70 -23.47
C LEU A 445 6.38 2.72 -22.00
N ARG A 446 5.77 1.87 -21.19
CA ARG A 446 6.30 1.50 -19.88
C ARG A 446 7.44 0.52 -20.11
N TYR A 447 8.67 0.96 -19.91
CA TYR A 447 9.88 0.19 -20.21
C TYR A 447 10.66 -0.13 -18.95
N ILE A 448 10.88 -1.43 -18.68
CA ILE A 448 11.78 -1.90 -17.62
C ILE A 448 12.99 -2.53 -18.28
N THR A 449 14.20 -2.19 -17.85
CA THR A 449 15.45 -2.73 -18.39
C THR A 449 16.46 -2.95 -17.29
N THR A 450 17.15 -4.09 -17.32
CA THR A 450 18.31 -4.40 -16.47
C THR A 450 19.36 -5.18 -17.26
N GLY A 451 20.61 -4.78 -17.13
CA GLY A 451 21.77 -5.45 -17.73
C GLY A 451 22.41 -6.44 -16.75
N HIS A 452 22.86 -7.58 -17.28
CA HIS A 452 23.38 -8.70 -16.50
C HIS A 452 24.66 -9.26 -17.11
N GLY A 453 25.43 -9.97 -16.27
CA GLY A 453 26.72 -10.55 -16.62
C GLY A 453 27.72 -10.24 -15.52
N GLY A 454 27.76 -11.09 -14.48
CA GLY A 454 28.45 -10.82 -13.22
C GLY A 454 29.98 -10.98 -13.27
N TRP A 455 30.65 -10.30 -14.20
CA TRP A 455 32.11 -10.20 -14.25
C TRP A 455 32.55 -8.81 -14.72
N GLU A 456 33.84 -8.49 -14.60
CA GLU A 456 34.39 -7.15 -14.85
C GLU A 456 33.93 -6.49 -16.17
N ASN A 457 33.87 -7.25 -17.27
CA ASN A 457 33.46 -6.74 -18.58
C ASN A 457 31.98 -7.01 -18.93
N GLY A 458 31.24 -7.64 -18.03
CA GLY A 458 29.85 -7.99 -18.25
C GLY A 458 28.91 -6.79 -18.11
N ASP A 459 27.73 -6.90 -18.71
CA ASP A 459 26.81 -5.76 -18.84
C ASP A 459 26.15 -5.37 -17.52
N GLU A 460 26.30 -6.18 -16.45
CA GLU A 460 25.91 -5.81 -15.09
C GLU A 460 26.67 -4.57 -14.62
N PHE A 461 27.99 -4.54 -14.83
CA PHE A 461 28.90 -3.51 -14.33
C PHE A 461 29.37 -2.52 -15.40
N ASN A 462 28.85 -2.64 -16.63
CA ASN A 462 29.22 -1.79 -17.74
C ASN A 462 27.96 -1.14 -18.37
N PRO A 463 27.79 0.19 -18.28
CA PRO A 463 26.62 0.87 -18.82
C PRO A 463 26.48 0.66 -20.33
N LYS A 464 25.30 0.27 -20.80
CA LYS A 464 25.00 0.12 -22.24
C LYS A 464 23.84 1.00 -22.66
N LEU A 465 23.98 1.65 -23.82
CA LEU A 465 22.92 2.48 -24.40
C LEU A 465 21.74 1.62 -24.85
N ASN A 466 20.56 1.86 -24.29
CA ASN A 466 19.30 1.29 -24.73
C ASN A 466 18.65 2.28 -25.71
N THR A 467 18.64 1.94 -26.98
CA THR A 467 18.03 2.75 -28.04
C THR A 467 16.67 2.17 -28.40
N ILE A 468 15.62 2.98 -28.30
CA ILE A 468 14.24 2.60 -28.66
C ILE A 468 13.82 3.43 -29.88
N SER A 469 13.23 2.76 -30.87
CA SER A 469 12.69 3.38 -32.07
C SER A 469 11.27 2.90 -32.33
N LEU A 470 10.43 3.80 -32.83
CA LEU A 470 9.11 3.49 -33.36
C LEU A 470 9.10 3.82 -34.85
N ASP A 471 8.74 2.83 -35.65
CA ASP A 471 8.86 2.82 -37.10
C ASP A 471 10.28 3.19 -37.54
N THR A 472 10.45 4.29 -38.25
CA THR A 472 11.76 4.79 -38.68
C THR A 472 12.36 5.83 -37.73
N THR A 473 11.66 6.19 -36.66
CA THR A 473 12.02 7.29 -35.77
C THR A 473 12.58 6.77 -34.45
N LYS A 474 13.80 7.18 -34.12
CA LYS A 474 14.37 6.97 -32.78
C LYS A 474 13.61 7.82 -31.77
N VAL A 475 13.05 7.20 -30.73
CA VAL A 475 12.26 7.87 -29.69
C VAL A 475 13.06 8.11 -28.42
N LEU A 476 14.03 7.24 -28.09
CA LEU A 476 14.81 7.35 -26.87
C LEU A 476 16.20 6.73 -27.03
N ASP A 477 17.19 7.42 -26.47
CA ASP A 477 18.46 6.84 -26.05
C ASP A 477 18.51 6.96 -24.52
N TYR A 478 18.68 5.83 -23.84
CA TYR A 478 18.71 5.75 -22.38
C TYR A 478 19.91 4.94 -21.89
N PHE A 479 20.64 5.46 -20.91
CA PHE A 479 21.70 4.74 -20.20
C PHE A 479 21.17 4.25 -18.85
N PRO A 480 20.63 3.01 -18.78
CA PRO A 480 20.25 2.39 -17.51
C PRO A 480 21.45 2.25 -16.58
N TRP A 481 21.50 3.04 -15.50
CA TRP A 481 22.61 3.00 -14.54
C TRP A 481 22.19 3.47 -13.14
N ARG A 482 22.65 2.77 -12.10
CA ARG A 482 22.42 3.09 -10.68
C ARG A 482 23.77 3.23 -9.97
N GLN A 483 23.91 4.27 -9.15
CA GLN A 483 25.16 4.63 -8.44
C GLN A 483 24.98 4.78 -6.93
N ASP A 484 23.85 4.31 -6.41
CA ASP A 484 23.41 4.46 -5.03
C ASP A 484 23.40 3.13 -4.27
N CYS A 485 23.93 2.05 -4.85
CA CYS A 485 23.78 0.69 -4.34
C CYS A 485 24.36 0.48 -2.92
N GLY A 486 25.45 1.18 -2.56
CA GLY A 486 25.99 1.16 -1.21
C GLY A 486 25.02 1.64 -0.11
N SER A 487 23.97 2.38 -0.48
CA SER A 487 22.91 2.80 0.45
C SER A 487 22.08 1.64 1.00
N TYR A 488 22.18 0.46 0.38
CA TYR A 488 21.41 -0.74 0.74
C TYR A 488 22.27 -1.81 1.43
N ARG A 489 23.49 -1.47 1.88
CA ARG A 489 24.44 -2.43 2.46
C ARG A 489 23.86 -3.26 3.61
N GLU A 490 23.03 -2.66 4.46
CA GLU A 490 22.40 -3.34 5.62
C GLU A 490 21.41 -4.46 5.25
N TYR A 491 20.97 -4.54 4.00
CA TYR A 491 20.17 -5.67 3.51
C TYR A 491 21.02 -6.85 3.06
N ASN A 492 22.34 -6.69 2.89
CA ASN A 492 23.19 -7.59 2.12
C ASN A 492 24.26 -8.31 2.98
N PRO A 493 23.90 -9.07 4.03
CA PRO A 493 24.87 -9.70 4.93
C PRO A 493 25.85 -10.64 4.21
N ALA A 494 25.40 -11.36 3.17
CA ALA A 494 26.22 -12.34 2.44
C ALA A 494 26.97 -11.75 1.23
N SER A 495 26.95 -10.43 1.04
CA SER A 495 27.67 -9.79 -0.06
C SER A 495 29.18 -9.98 0.07
N GLY A 496 29.83 -10.41 -1.00
CA GLY A 496 31.28 -10.58 -1.05
C GLY A 496 32.00 -9.24 -0.86
N ASN A 497 33.04 -9.22 -0.04
CA ASN A 497 33.85 -8.03 0.22
C ASN A 497 35.21 -8.15 -0.50
N PHE A 498 35.64 -7.07 -1.13
CA PHE A 498 36.87 -7.00 -1.92
C PHE A 498 38.00 -6.31 -1.16
N GLU A 499 39.25 -6.52 -1.58
CA GLU A 499 40.44 -5.88 -0.98
C GLU A 499 40.42 -4.36 -1.05
N THR A 500 39.62 -3.78 -1.95
CA THR A 500 39.41 -2.32 -2.06
C THR A 500 38.58 -1.73 -0.92
N GLY A 501 38.01 -2.58 -0.05
CA GLY A 501 37.09 -2.18 1.01
C GLY A 501 35.63 -2.04 0.54
N LEU A 502 35.36 -2.29 -0.74
CA LEU A 502 34.00 -2.32 -1.29
C LEU A 502 33.37 -3.70 -1.14
N SER A 503 32.05 -3.74 -1.00
CA SER A 503 31.25 -4.96 -1.12
C SER A 503 30.61 -5.06 -2.52
N SER A 504 30.31 -6.27 -2.98
CA SER A 504 29.60 -6.49 -4.26
C SER A 504 28.29 -5.70 -4.31
N SER A 505 27.53 -5.66 -3.20
CA SER A 505 26.29 -4.88 -3.08
C SER A 505 26.48 -3.38 -3.27
N ASP A 506 27.69 -2.86 -3.14
CA ASP A 506 27.97 -1.43 -3.20
C ASP A 506 28.20 -0.95 -4.64
N LEU A 507 28.55 -1.88 -5.54
CA LEU A 507 28.93 -1.59 -6.92
C LEU A 507 27.75 -1.00 -7.71
N SER A 508 28.07 0.03 -8.50
CA SER A 508 27.15 0.60 -9.49
C SER A 508 26.82 -0.43 -10.57
N ARG A 509 25.59 -0.40 -11.08
CA ARG A 509 25.05 -1.46 -11.94
C ARG A 509 24.09 -0.93 -13.00
N SER A 510 23.86 -1.74 -14.03
CA SER A 510 22.92 -1.48 -15.12
C SER A 510 21.45 -1.53 -14.68
N ASN A 511 21.03 -0.48 -13.97
CA ASN A 511 19.67 -0.14 -13.51
C ASN A 511 19.11 -0.89 -12.29
N TRP A 512 19.94 -1.59 -11.52
CA TRP A 512 19.47 -2.30 -10.34
C TRP A 512 20.50 -2.29 -9.22
N CYS A 513 20.04 -2.48 -7.99
CA CYS A 513 20.89 -2.74 -6.83
C CYS A 513 20.30 -3.93 -6.06
N PRO A 514 21.12 -4.83 -5.49
CA PRO A 514 20.66 -5.91 -4.63
C PRO A 514 19.81 -5.39 -3.47
N GLY A 515 18.57 -5.91 -3.33
CA GLY A 515 17.61 -5.45 -2.34
C GLY A 515 16.71 -4.29 -2.79
N THR A 516 16.62 -4.00 -4.09
CA THR A 516 15.79 -2.89 -4.61
C THR A 516 14.86 -3.30 -5.75
N ILE A 517 13.83 -2.48 -6.00
CA ILE A 517 13.08 -2.51 -7.25
C ILE A 517 13.87 -1.85 -8.39
N THR A 518 13.61 -2.26 -9.62
CA THR A 518 13.91 -1.45 -10.82
C THR A 518 12.64 -0.77 -11.30
N PRO A 519 12.46 0.55 -11.09
CA PRO A 519 11.28 1.23 -11.56
C PRO A 519 11.26 1.31 -13.10
N PRO A 520 10.07 1.25 -13.73
CA PRO A 520 9.92 1.49 -15.16
C PRO A 520 10.25 2.95 -15.47
N ILE A 521 10.70 3.19 -16.70
CA ILE A 521 10.66 4.52 -17.30
C ILE A 521 9.47 4.62 -18.26
N TRP A 522 8.99 5.85 -18.45
CA TRP A 522 7.93 6.15 -19.40
C TRP A 522 8.53 6.78 -20.65
N VAL A 523 8.55 6.03 -21.75
CA VAL A 523 9.07 6.48 -23.04
C VAL A 523 7.93 7.13 -23.82
N PRO A 524 7.98 8.43 -24.14
CA PRO A 524 6.94 9.07 -24.93
C PRO A 524 7.04 8.59 -26.39
N LEU A 525 5.97 7.95 -26.89
CA LEU A 525 5.86 7.52 -28.29
C LEU A 525 5.09 8.54 -29.14
N GLY A 526 4.34 9.44 -28.51
CA GLY A 526 3.50 10.42 -29.20
C GLY A 526 2.19 9.81 -29.68
N ASP A 527 1.54 10.42 -30.67
CA ASP A 527 0.32 9.86 -31.25
C ASP A 527 0.68 8.75 -32.26
N ILE A 528 0.03 7.60 -32.13
CA ILE A 528 0.21 6.45 -33.03
C ILE A 528 -1.04 6.30 -33.87
N LYS A 529 -0.89 6.28 -35.20
CA LYS A 529 -2.02 6.11 -36.11
C LYS A 529 -2.54 4.68 -36.09
N LYS A 530 -3.78 4.50 -36.52
CA LYS A 530 -4.30 3.17 -36.85
C LYS A 530 -3.41 2.54 -37.93
N GLY A 531 -2.91 1.34 -37.68
CA GLY A 531 -2.14 0.60 -38.67
C GLY A 531 -1.11 -0.33 -38.04
N THR A 532 -0.22 -0.84 -38.89
CA THR A 532 0.89 -1.68 -38.48
C THR A 532 2.12 -0.82 -38.21
N HIS A 533 2.73 -1.02 -37.04
CA HIS A 533 3.90 -0.30 -36.56
C HIS A 533 5.00 -1.27 -36.16
N THR A 534 6.23 -0.77 -36.16
CA THR A 534 7.41 -1.54 -35.72
C THR A 534 8.05 -0.85 -34.52
N LEU A 535 8.19 -1.54 -33.40
CA LEU A 535 9.02 -1.10 -32.28
C LEU A 535 10.35 -1.84 -32.33
N GLU A 536 11.46 -1.11 -32.21
CA GLU A 536 12.82 -1.68 -32.12
C GLU A 536 13.46 -1.27 -30.79
N VAL A 537 14.11 -2.24 -30.12
CA VAL A 537 14.98 -2.02 -28.96
C VAL A 537 16.36 -2.57 -29.31
N LYS A 538 17.37 -1.70 -29.27
CA LYS A 538 18.77 -2.05 -29.54
C LYS A 538 19.63 -1.74 -28.33
N ILE A 539 20.50 -2.68 -27.99
CA ILE A 539 21.43 -2.57 -26.88
C ILE A 539 22.77 -3.14 -27.38
N PRO A 540 23.90 -2.43 -27.24
CA PRO A 540 25.21 -2.95 -27.63
C PRO A 540 25.69 -3.97 -26.61
N GLN A 541 25.10 -5.16 -26.63
CA GLN A 541 25.37 -6.22 -25.66
C GLN A 541 26.85 -6.61 -25.64
N GLY A 542 27.39 -6.80 -24.43
CA GLY A 542 28.76 -7.27 -24.22
C GLY A 542 29.02 -8.63 -24.87
N ARG A 543 30.26 -8.83 -25.34
CA ARG A 543 30.70 -10.10 -25.90
C ARG A 543 30.88 -11.15 -24.80
N ARG A 544 30.80 -12.42 -25.18
CA ARG A 544 31.10 -13.54 -24.28
C ARG A 544 32.58 -13.57 -23.93
N GLU A 545 32.88 -14.00 -22.70
CA GLU A 545 34.23 -14.24 -22.20
C GLU A 545 34.26 -15.60 -21.49
N GLY A 546 34.80 -16.62 -22.17
CA GLY A 546 34.72 -18.01 -21.70
C GLY A 546 33.26 -18.46 -21.55
N ASN A 547 32.89 -18.91 -20.35
CA ASN A 547 31.52 -19.31 -20.02
C ASN A 547 30.62 -18.14 -19.61
N SER A 548 31.19 -16.95 -19.41
CA SER A 548 30.45 -15.75 -19.02
C SER A 548 29.82 -15.09 -20.24
N PHE A 549 28.58 -14.63 -20.10
CA PHE A 549 27.85 -13.94 -21.15
C PHE A 549 26.93 -12.87 -20.58
N SER A 550 26.80 -11.76 -21.31
CA SER A 550 25.89 -10.68 -20.97
C SER A 550 24.50 -11.00 -21.52
N TYR A 551 23.46 -10.55 -20.81
CA TYR A 551 22.08 -10.64 -21.26
C TYR A 551 21.27 -9.47 -20.71
N TRP A 552 20.12 -9.19 -21.33
CA TRP A 552 19.27 -8.06 -20.97
C TRP A 552 17.83 -8.48 -20.73
N ASN A 553 17.38 -8.30 -19.49
CA ASN A 553 15.99 -8.45 -19.13
C ASN A 553 15.27 -7.14 -19.46
N VAL A 554 14.37 -7.14 -20.45
CA VAL A 554 13.61 -5.96 -20.86
C VAL A 554 12.13 -6.29 -21.03
N SER A 555 11.25 -5.43 -20.55
CA SER A 555 9.81 -5.56 -20.77
C SER A 555 9.18 -4.23 -21.17
N GLY A 556 8.12 -4.33 -21.97
CA GLY A 556 7.49 -3.18 -22.62
C GLY A 556 5.98 -3.35 -22.73
N VAL A 557 5.25 -2.44 -22.10
CA VAL A 557 3.80 -2.31 -22.27
C VAL A 557 3.48 -0.93 -22.82
N LEU A 558 2.79 -0.89 -23.96
CA LEU A 558 2.31 0.35 -24.57
C LEU A 558 1.01 0.78 -23.89
N PHE A 559 0.93 2.05 -23.52
CA PHE A 559 -0.24 2.71 -22.95
C PHE A 559 -0.66 3.88 -23.84
N GLY A 560 -1.95 4.19 -23.88
CA GLY A 560 -2.46 5.40 -24.52
C GLY A 560 -3.90 5.73 -24.19
N GLU A 561 -4.38 6.86 -24.71
CA GLU A 561 -5.71 7.46 -24.49
C GLU A 561 -6.64 7.35 -25.70
#